data_AF-A0A920TBE1-F1
#
_entry.id   AF-A0A920TBE1-F1
#
_cell.length_a   1.000
_cell.length_b   1.000
_cell.length_c   1.000
_cell.angle_alpha   90.00
_cell.angle_beta   90.00
_cell.angle_gamma   90.00
#
_symmetry.space_group_name_H-M   'P 1'
#
loop_
_entity.id
_entity.type
_entity.pdbx_description
1 polymer ?
#
loop_
_entity_poly.entity_id
_entity_poly.type
_entity_poly.pdbx_seq_one_letter_code
_entity_poly.pdbx_strand_id
1 'polypeptide(L)'
;MGNPQLEDVTGWKLTSGGGHIGLFEYKSVSSIEPDHDSNGWAGHGARGLRMTRGERPSRASTTLSGLDPGRVHVASAWVHSDSARNGAGLRIRGPGKGRVLAEQSTQRAGTGSQWDKWTRLLVKFVPDGQTVTLELHDTQRVPDPPSIGIMSRPSPRGRLSNAS
;
A
#
# COMPACT_ATOMS: atom_id res chain seq x y z
N MET A 1 12.87 2.53 20.79
CA MET A 1 12.59 2.90 19.39
C MET A 1 11.17 3.43 19.33
N GLY A 2 10.94 4.55 18.65
CA GLY A 2 9.56 4.99 18.37
C GLY A 2 8.93 4.02 17.39
N ASN A 3 7.74 3.51 17.71
CA ASN A 3 6.85 2.89 16.73
C ASN A 3 5.94 4.02 16.26
N PRO A 4 6.23 4.69 15.12
CA PRO A 4 5.43 5.81 14.67
C PRO A 4 4.05 5.29 14.26
N GLN A 5 3.13 5.28 15.22
CA GLN A 5 1.71 5.15 14.97
C GLN A 5 1.32 6.43 14.23
N LEU A 6 0.62 6.31 13.10
CA LEU A 6 0.24 7.42 12.21
C LEU A 6 -0.89 8.27 12.83
N GLU A 7 -0.81 8.55 14.13
CA GLU A 7 -1.66 9.47 14.88
C GLU A 7 -1.37 10.93 14.50
N ASP A 8 -0.10 11.20 14.16
CA ASP A 8 0.36 12.40 13.49
C ASP A 8 1.44 12.08 12.42
N VAL A 9 1.84 13.08 11.65
CA VAL A 9 2.87 12.97 10.60
C VAL A 9 4.16 13.70 10.97
N THR A 10 4.37 14.00 12.26
CA THR A 10 5.60 14.59 12.76
C THR A 10 6.76 13.64 12.49
N GLY A 11 7.83 14.14 11.87
CA GLY A 11 8.97 13.30 11.47
C GLY A 11 8.72 12.45 10.22
N TRP A 12 7.57 12.61 9.54
CA TRP A 12 7.32 12.03 8.23
C TRP A 12 7.53 13.06 7.12
N LYS A 13 8.21 12.63 6.06
CA LYS A 13 8.30 13.34 4.79
C LYS A 13 7.26 12.79 3.83
N LEU A 14 6.30 13.62 3.43
CA LEU A 14 5.26 13.27 2.46
C LEU A 14 5.63 13.80 1.08
N THR A 15 5.64 12.93 0.07
CA THR A 15 5.95 13.27 -1.32
C THR A 15 4.82 12.81 -2.22
N SER A 16 3.95 13.74 -2.62
CA SER A 16 2.85 13.45 -3.54
C SER A 16 3.34 13.14 -4.95
N GLY A 17 2.76 12.11 -5.57
CA GLY A 17 2.91 11.82 -6.99
C GLY A 17 1.87 12.52 -7.89
N GLY A 18 1.23 13.59 -7.42
CA GLY A 18 0.13 14.29 -8.10
C GLY A 18 -1.25 13.98 -7.51
N GLY A 19 -1.31 13.16 -6.46
CA GLY A 19 -2.51 12.95 -5.64
C GLY A 19 -2.41 13.67 -4.31
N HIS A 20 -3.09 13.15 -3.29
CA HIS A 20 -3.11 13.71 -1.95
C HIS A 20 -2.56 12.71 -0.93
N ILE A 21 -1.75 13.17 0.01
CA ILE A 21 -1.31 12.38 1.15
C ILE A 21 -1.74 13.13 2.41
N GLY A 22 -2.50 12.47 3.28
CA GLY A 22 -3.04 13.10 4.48
C GLY A 22 -3.50 12.08 5.51
N LEU A 23 -3.58 12.52 6.76
CA LEU A 23 -4.19 11.73 7.82
C LEU A 23 -5.69 11.64 7.61
N PHE A 24 -6.27 10.53 8.02
CA PHE A 24 -7.72 10.38 8.14
C PHE A 24 -8.06 9.68 9.45
N GLU A 25 -9.26 9.94 9.97
CA GLU A 25 -9.78 9.25 11.15
C GLU A 25 -10.54 8.01 10.70
N TYR A 26 -10.25 6.84 11.28
CA TYR A 26 -10.92 5.59 10.87
C TYR A 26 -12.45 5.69 10.98
N LYS A 27 -12.96 6.33 12.03
CA LYS A 27 -14.41 6.59 12.22
C LYS A 27 -15.07 7.43 11.11
N SER A 28 -14.29 8.14 10.29
CA SER A 28 -14.81 8.93 9.17
C SER A 28 -15.01 8.11 7.89
N VAL A 29 -14.58 6.85 7.88
CA VAL A 29 -14.65 5.96 6.71
C VAL A 29 -15.35 4.67 7.10
N SER A 30 -16.66 4.60 6.85
CA SER A 30 -17.51 3.45 7.23
C SER A 30 -17.11 2.11 6.59
N SER A 31 -16.29 2.12 5.54
CA SER A 31 -15.80 0.91 4.88
C SER A 31 -14.49 0.37 5.46
N ILE A 32 -13.84 1.08 6.39
CA ILE A 32 -12.55 0.69 6.96
C ILE A 32 -12.68 0.58 8.48
N GLU A 33 -12.49 -0.62 9.00
CA GLU A 33 -12.35 -0.84 10.44
C GLU A 33 -10.89 -0.57 10.86
N PRO A 34 -10.65 0.06 12.02
CA PRO A 34 -9.31 0.29 12.55
C PRO A 34 -8.64 -1.00 13.03
N ASP A 35 -9.39 -2.08 13.17
CA ASP A 35 -8.91 -3.38 13.64
C ASP A 35 -8.57 -4.30 12.45
N HIS A 36 -7.48 -5.04 12.59
CA HIS A 36 -7.08 -6.08 11.63
C HIS A 36 -7.33 -7.50 12.15
N ASP A 37 -8.05 -7.63 13.27
CA ASP A 37 -8.62 -8.88 13.75
C ASP A 37 -10.14 -8.72 13.93
N SER A 38 -10.84 -9.85 14.00
CA SER A 38 -12.29 -9.90 14.18
C SER A 38 -12.77 -9.55 15.59
N ASN A 39 -11.86 -9.41 16.55
CA ASN A 39 -12.19 -9.29 17.97
C ASN A 39 -12.00 -7.86 18.50
N GLY A 40 -11.47 -6.95 17.68
CA GLY A 40 -11.12 -5.58 18.07
C GLY A 40 -9.92 -5.50 19.01
N TRP A 41 -9.05 -6.52 18.99
CA TRP A 41 -7.93 -6.63 19.96
C TRP A 41 -6.63 -6.04 19.41
N ALA A 42 -6.54 -5.85 18.09
CA ALA A 42 -5.37 -5.33 17.41
C ALA A 42 -5.72 -4.12 16.54
N GLY A 43 -6.04 -3.01 17.20
CA GLY A 43 -6.36 -1.73 16.56
C GLY A 43 -5.13 -0.97 16.07
N HIS A 44 -5.32 -0.22 14.99
CA HIS A 44 -4.33 0.71 14.40
C HIS A 44 -4.33 2.10 15.05
N GLY A 45 -5.11 2.29 16.13
CA GLY A 45 -5.32 3.59 16.76
C GLY A 45 -6.48 4.36 16.12
N ALA A 46 -6.50 5.69 16.29
CA ALA A 46 -7.61 6.53 15.83
C ALA A 46 -7.47 6.96 14.37
N ARG A 47 -6.22 6.98 13.85
CA ARG A 47 -5.88 7.55 12.55
C ARG A 47 -4.99 6.65 11.72
N GLY A 48 -5.10 6.83 10.40
CA GLY A 48 -4.20 6.26 9.43
C GLY A 48 -3.71 7.31 8.44
N LEU A 49 -2.73 6.93 7.62
CA LEU A 49 -2.28 7.74 6.50
C LEU A 49 -2.97 7.27 5.22
N ARG A 50 -3.69 8.18 4.55
CA ARG A 50 -4.30 7.94 3.24
C ARG A 50 -3.40 8.49 2.15
N MET A 51 -3.19 7.70 1.11
CA MET A 51 -2.60 8.15 -0.16
C MET A 51 -3.64 8.01 -1.26
N THR A 52 -4.08 9.14 -1.80
CA THR A 52 -4.80 9.19 -3.07
C THR A 52 -3.75 9.20 -4.19
N ARG A 53 -3.92 8.32 -5.17
CA ARG A 53 -2.96 8.15 -6.27
C ARG A 53 -2.94 9.37 -7.19
N GLY A 54 -1.75 9.69 -7.67
CA GLY A 54 -1.53 10.68 -8.74
C GLY A 54 -1.01 10.03 -10.01
N GLU A 55 -0.44 10.84 -10.88
CA GLU A 55 0.23 10.41 -12.11
C GLU A 55 1.50 9.58 -11.84
N ARG A 56 2.13 9.81 -10.69
CA ARG A 56 3.31 9.09 -10.19
C ARG A 56 3.01 8.47 -8.82
N PRO A 57 3.85 7.53 -8.36
CA PRO A 57 3.69 7.00 -7.01
C PRO A 57 3.91 8.06 -5.93
N SER A 58 2.99 8.10 -4.96
CA SER A 58 3.11 8.84 -3.72
C SER A 58 3.97 8.07 -2.71
N ARG A 59 4.69 8.80 -1.86
CA ARG A 59 5.58 8.24 -0.84
C ARG A 59 5.44 8.98 0.48
N ALA A 60 5.48 8.24 1.59
CA ALA A 60 5.67 8.77 2.92
C ALA A 60 6.85 8.07 3.57
N SER A 61 7.81 8.83 4.09
CA SER A 61 9.01 8.24 4.69
C SER A 61 9.38 8.86 6.01
N THR A 62 10.02 8.08 6.87
CA THR A 62 10.56 8.54 8.15
C THR A 62 11.91 7.88 8.42
N THR A 63 12.74 8.55 9.21
CA THR A 63 14.05 8.03 9.62
C THR A 63 13.90 7.24 10.91
N LEU A 64 14.35 5.98 10.88
CA LEU A 64 14.51 5.17 12.09
C LEU A 64 15.97 5.27 12.54
N SER A 65 16.17 5.47 13.85
CA SER A 65 17.50 5.64 14.46
C SER A 65 17.70 4.70 15.65
N GLY A 66 18.96 4.54 16.08
CA GLY A 66 19.32 3.67 17.19
C GLY A 66 19.26 2.18 16.83
N LEU A 67 19.41 1.86 15.55
CA LEU A 67 19.50 0.48 15.08
C LEU A 67 20.90 -0.08 15.36
N ASP A 68 20.96 -1.36 15.73
CA ASP A 68 22.22 -2.09 15.86
C ASP A 68 22.68 -2.58 14.47
N PRO A 69 23.79 -2.07 13.92
CA PRO A 69 24.34 -2.55 12.66
C PRO A 69 24.78 -4.01 12.79
N GLY A 70 24.39 -4.85 11.83
CA GLY A 70 24.74 -6.28 11.84
C GLY A 70 23.76 -7.20 12.57
N ARG A 71 22.71 -6.66 13.22
CA ARG A 71 21.56 -7.46 13.68
C ARG A 71 20.43 -7.46 12.67
N VAL A 72 19.65 -8.54 12.66
CA VAL A 72 18.40 -8.60 11.89
C VAL A 72 17.32 -7.82 12.62
N HIS A 73 16.70 -6.87 11.91
CA HIS A 73 15.53 -6.12 12.36
C HIS A 73 14.32 -6.47 11.49
N VAL A 74 13.12 -6.20 12.02
CA VAL A 74 11.85 -6.43 11.33
C VAL A 74 11.07 -5.13 11.28
N ALA A 75 10.59 -4.76 10.10
CA ALA A 75 9.61 -3.70 9.93
C ALA A 75 8.32 -4.29 9.37
N SER A 76 7.18 -3.78 9.81
CA SER A 76 5.89 -4.14 9.23
C SER A 76 4.95 -2.96 9.13
N ALA A 77 4.05 -3.02 8.14
CA ALA A 77 2.99 -2.04 7.92
C ALA A 77 1.70 -2.77 7.52
N TRP A 78 0.57 -2.27 7.99
CA TRP A 78 -0.74 -2.71 7.55
C TRP A 78 -1.25 -1.77 6.46
N VAL A 79 -1.67 -2.35 5.33
CA VAL A 79 -2.14 -1.59 4.17
C VAL A 79 -3.53 -2.02 3.73
N HIS A 80 -4.33 -1.05 3.31
CA HIS A 80 -5.67 -1.23 2.75
C HIS A 80 -5.77 -0.40 1.47
N SER A 81 -6.58 -0.87 0.52
CA SER A 81 -6.98 -0.13 -0.66
C SER A 81 -8.48 -0.26 -0.91
N ASP A 82 -9.08 0.77 -1.51
CA ASP A 82 -10.48 0.76 -1.98
C ASP A 82 -10.70 -0.09 -3.24
N SER A 83 -9.63 -0.57 -3.87
CA SER A 83 -9.66 -1.34 -5.10
C SER A 83 -8.58 -2.42 -5.13
N ALA A 84 -8.94 -3.60 -5.67
CA ALA A 84 -8.02 -4.71 -5.89
C ALA A 84 -6.96 -4.47 -6.97
N ARG A 85 -7.01 -3.33 -7.65
CA ARG A 85 -6.01 -2.89 -8.64
C ARG A 85 -5.00 -1.91 -8.05
N ASN A 86 -5.20 -1.54 -6.79
CA ASN A 86 -4.42 -0.55 -6.10
C ASN A 86 -3.47 -1.27 -5.11
N GLY A 87 -2.19 -1.30 -5.48
CA GLY A 87 -1.12 -1.78 -4.64
C GLY A 87 -0.53 -0.75 -3.67
N ALA A 88 0.18 -1.27 -2.69
CA ALA A 88 0.93 -0.54 -1.68
C ALA A 88 2.22 -1.31 -1.35
N GLY A 89 3.23 -0.61 -0.85
CA GLY A 89 4.52 -1.18 -0.51
C GLY A 89 5.16 -0.56 0.72
N LEU A 90 6.01 -1.38 1.33
CA LEU A 90 6.88 -1.03 2.45
C LEU A 90 8.32 -1.30 2.00
N ARG A 91 9.18 -0.30 2.18
CA ARG A 91 10.59 -0.39 1.84
C ARG A 91 11.47 0.19 2.94
N ILE A 92 12.61 -0.46 3.17
CA ILE A 92 13.71 0.03 4.00
C ILE A 92 14.89 0.40 3.11
N ARG A 93 15.40 1.62 3.27
CA ARG A 93 16.59 2.11 2.58
C ARG A 93 17.70 2.39 3.57
N GLY A 94 18.94 2.11 3.17
CA GLY A 94 20.10 2.58 3.91
C GLY A 94 20.18 4.11 3.98
N PRO A 95 21.10 4.67 4.76
CA PRO A 95 21.25 6.12 4.91
C PRO A 95 21.50 6.83 3.57
N GLY A 96 21.04 8.09 3.47
CA GLY A 96 21.12 8.90 2.24
C GLY A 96 20.11 8.50 1.16
N LYS A 97 20.47 8.65 -0.13
CA LYS A 97 19.72 8.03 -1.26
C LYS A 97 20.03 6.52 -1.37
N GLY A 98 20.23 5.87 -0.22
CA GLY A 98 20.88 4.57 -0.07
C GLY A 98 20.14 3.42 -0.77
N ARG A 99 20.85 2.29 -0.91
CA ARG A 99 20.30 1.08 -1.52
C ARG A 99 19.06 0.62 -0.76
N VAL A 100 18.19 -0.09 -1.47
CA VAL A 100 17.07 -0.81 -0.87
C VAL A 100 17.64 -2.00 -0.09
N LEU A 101 17.43 -2.00 1.23
CA LEU A 101 17.85 -3.09 2.11
C LEU A 101 16.81 -4.20 2.15
N ALA A 102 15.53 -3.84 2.10
CA ALA A 102 14.43 -4.77 1.96
C ALA A 102 13.17 -4.04 1.44
N GLU A 103 12.31 -4.76 0.73
CA GLU A 103 11.06 -4.24 0.20
C GLU A 103 10.04 -5.37 0.10
N GLN A 104 8.78 -5.06 0.41
CA GLN A 104 7.64 -5.90 0.09
C GLN A 104 6.52 -5.01 -0.43
N SER A 105 5.86 -5.47 -1.50
CA SER A 105 4.68 -4.80 -2.07
C SER A 105 3.57 -5.80 -2.33
N THR A 106 2.33 -5.32 -2.31
CA THR A 106 1.15 -6.06 -2.75
C THR A 106 0.42 -5.27 -3.82
N GLN A 107 -0.19 -5.95 -4.80
CA GLN A 107 -1.14 -5.34 -5.74
C GLN A 107 -2.59 -5.43 -5.23
N ARG A 108 -2.83 -6.18 -4.15
CA ARG A 108 -4.13 -6.41 -3.53
C ARG A 108 -4.06 -6.01 -2.06
N ALA A 109 -3.98 -4.71 -1.78
CA ALA A 109 -4.07 -4.23 -0.41
C ALA A 109 -5.54 -4.32 0.04
N GLY A 110 -5.90 -5.30 0.88
CA GLY A 110 -7.21 -5.34 1.53
C GLY A 110 -8.42 -5.50 0.60
N THR A 111 -8.64 -6.70 0.04
CA THR A 111 -9.71 -6.95 -0.94
C THR A 111 -10.71 -8.05 -0.52
N GLY A 112 -10.91 -8.24 0.79
CA GLY A 112 -11.83 -9.23 1.36
C GLY A 112 -13.24 -8.68 1.65
N SER A 113 -14.21 -9.57 1.87
CA SER A 113 -15.63 -9.21 2.03
C SER A 113 -16.06 -8.83 3.45
N GLN A 114 -15.23 -9.04 4.48
CA GLN A 114 -15.32 -8.49 5.84
C GLN A 114 -14.15 -9.12 6.64
N TRP A 115 -13.52 -8.37 7.55
CA TRP A 115 -12.38 -8.77 8.42
C TRP A 115 -10.99 -8.96 7.77
N ASP A 116 -10.87 -9.34 6.49
CA ASP A 116 -9.59 -9.46 5.74
C ASP A 116 -9.15 -8.16 5.02
N LYS A 117 -9.49 -7.02 5.60
CA LYS A 117 -9.35 -5.70 4.96
C LYS A 117 -7.95 -5.12 5.04
N TRP A 118 -7.07 -5.68 5.86
CA TRP A 118 -5.70 -5.21 5.99
C TRP A 118 -4.72 -6.28 5.55
N THR A 119 -3.80 -5.92 4.66
CA THR A 119 -2.66 -6.77 4.30
C THR A 119 -1.45 -6.36 5.11
N ARG A 120 -0.83 -7.30 5.82
CA ARG A 120 0.45 -7.04 6.49
C ARG A 120 1.60 -7.17 5.50
N LEU A 121 2.34 -6.09 5.33
CA LEU A 121 3.67 -6.11 4.74
C LEU A 121 4.69 -6.26 5.86
N LEU A 122 5.65 -7.17 5.72
CA LEU A 122 6.69 -7.48 6.69
C LEU A 122 8.01 -7.75 5.99
N VAL A 123 9.03 -6.98 6.34
CA VAL A 123 10.38 -7.14 5.80
C VAL A 123 11.39 -7.37 6.91
N LYS A 124 12.35 -8.26 6.64
CA LYS A 124 13.54 -8.46 7.47
C LYS A 124 14.71 -7.75 6.81
N PHE A 125 15.50 -7.01 7.57
CA PHE A 125 16.67 -6.30 7.04
C PHE A 125 17.80 -6.26 8.07
N VAL A 126 19.03 -6.13 7.58
CA VAL A 126 20.22 -5.85 8.39
C VAL A 126 20.70 -4.45 7.99
N PRO A 127 20.72 -3.48 8.91
CA PRO A 127 21.12 -2.12 8.59
C PRO A 127 22.65 -2.02 8.51
N ASP A 128 23.14 -1.28 7.53
CA ASP A 128 24.57 -1.00 7.34
C ASP A 128 25.09 0.08 8.32
N GLY A 129 24.19 0.71 9.09
CA GLY A 129 24.51 1.76 10.07
C GLY A 129 23.37 1.95 11.07
N GLN A 130 23.49 2.95 11.95
CA GLN A 130 22.51 3.15 13.04
C GLN A 130 21.20 3.80 12.59
N THR A 131 21.10 4.17 11.30
CA THR A 131 19.93 4.82 10.73
C THR A 131 19.52 4.19 9.42
N VAL A 132 18.21 4.12 9.19
CA VAL A 132 17.60 3.73 7.91
C VAL A 132 16.41 4.64 7.62
N THR A 133 15.97 4.67 6.37
CA THR A 133 14.70 5.30 5.99
C THR A 133 13.65 4.20 5.80
N LEU A 134 12.56 4.29 6.55
CA LEU A 134 11.34 3.54 6.27
C LEU A 134 10.49 4.34 5.29
N GLU A 135 9.97 3.70 4.25
CA GLU A 135 9.13 4.31 3.23
C GLU A 135 7.89 3.45 2.98
N LEU A 136 6.73 4.09 3.11
CA LEU A 136 5.45 3.61 2.61
C LEU A 136 5.21 4.26 1.23
N HIS A 137 4.71 3.48 0.28
CA HIS A 137 4.40 4.01 -1.04
C HIS A 137 3.18 3.31 -1.64
N ASP A 138 2.46 4.02 -2.51
CA ASP A 138 1.52 3.36 -3.41
C ASP A 138 2.27 2.76 -4.63
N THR A 139 1.56 1.96 -5.43
CA THR A 139 2.04 1.55 -6.74
C THR A 139 1.54 2.51 -7.80
N GLN A 140 2.30 2.68 -8.89
CA GLN A 140 1.91 3.53 -10.00
C GLN A 140 0.51 3.14 -10.49
N ARG A 141 -0.35 4.13 -10.71
CA ARG A 141 -1.62 3.92 -11.39
C ARG A 141 -1.30 3.37 -12.79
N VAL A 142 -1.62 2.10 -13.03
CA VAL A 142 -1.67 1.58 -14.40
C VAL A 142 -2.83 2.33 -15.07
N PRO A 143 -2.59 3.17 -16.10
CA PRO A 143 -3.68 3.76 -16.86
C PRO A 143 -4.52 2.60 -17.39
N ASP A 144 -5.85 2.73 -17.35
CA ASP A 144 -6.70 1.78 -18.07
C ASP A 144 -6.14 1.64 -19.50
N PRO A 145 -5.97 0.42 -20.05
CA PRO A 145 -5.73 0.33 -21.48
C PRO A 145 -6.86 1.10 -22.16
N PRO A 146 -6.58 1.91 -23.19
CA PRO A 146 -7.62 2.66 -23.89
C PRO A 146 -8.73 1.67 -24.22
N SER A 147 -9.90 1.91 -23.64
CA SER A 147 -11.08 1.11 -23.95
C SER A 147 -11.37 1.37 -25.41
N ILE A 148 -10.96 0.47 -26.30
CA ILE A 148 -11.48 0.42 -27.65
C ILE A 148 -12.94 0.01 -27.50
N GLY A 149 -13.80 1.01 -27.38
CA GLY A 149 -15.23 0.85 -27.59
C GLY A 149 -15.45 0.57 -29.07
N ILE A 150 -15.56 -0.70 -29.44
CA ILE A 150 -16.27 -1.10 -30.66
C ILE A 150 -17.65 -1.58 -30.19
N MET A 151 -18.63 -0.68 -30.24
CA MET A 151 -20.04 -1.04 -30.24
C MET A 151 -20.39 -1.75 -31.56
N SER A 152 -21.23 -2.77 -31.43
CA SER A 152 -21.46 -3.89 -32.34
C SER A 152 -22.43 -3.59 -33.50
N ARG A 153 -22.55 -4.56 -34.45
CA ARG A 153 -23.78 -5.23 -34.96
C ARG A 153 -23.49 -6.01 -36.26
N PRO A 154 -24.36 -6.94 -36.74
CA PRO A 154 -25.12 -8.01 -36.09
C PRO A 154 -24.77 -9.40 -36.68
N SER A 155 -25.29 -10.49 -36.10
CA SER A 155 -25.28 -11.81 -36.75
C SER A 155 -25.91 -11.77 -38.15
N PRO A 156 -25.31 -12.42 -39.17
CA PRO A 156 -26.07 -12.98 -40.26
C PRO A 156 -26.39 -14.44 -39.95
N ARG A 157 -27.67 -14.80 -40.12
CA ARG A 157 -28.09 -16.20 -40.26
C ARG A 157 -27.26 -16.86 -41.37
N GLY A 158 -26.74 -18.06 -41.09
CA GLY A 158 -26.15 -18.95 -42.07
C GLY A 158 -26.33 -20.39 -41.61
N ARG A 159 -27.43 -21.01 -42.04
CA ARG A 159 -27.73 -22.43 -41.90
C ARG A 159 -26.90 -23.18 -42.94
N LEU A 160 -26.08 -24.16 -42.54
CA LEU A 160 -25.79 -25.34 -43.37
C LEU A 160 -25.58 -26.57 -42.47
N SER A 161 -26.07 -27.68 -42.99
CA SER A 161 -26.41 -28.96 -42.38
C SER A 161 -25.31 -30.01 -42.47
N ASN A 162 -25.42 -31.01 -41.58
CA ASN A 162 -25.01 -32.43 -41.62
C ASN A 162 -23.54 -32.82 -41.91
N ALA A 163 -23.01 -33.68 -41.02
CA ALA A 163 -22.39 -34.95 -41.41
C ALA A 163 -22.53 -35.98 -40.26
N SER A 164 -23.16 -37.10 -40.62
CA SER A 164 -23.23 -38.47 -40.08
C SER A 164 -23.08 -38.75 -38.57
#